data_AF-O85720-F1
#
_entry.id   AF-O85720-F1
#
_cell.length_a   1.000
_cell.length_b   1.000
_cell.length_c   1.000
_cell.angle_alpha   90.00
_cell.angle_beta   90.00
_cell.angle_gamma   90.00
#
_symmetry.space_group_name_H-M   'P 1'
#
loop_
_entity.id
_entity.type
_entity.pdbx_description
1 polymer ?
#
loop_
_entity_poly.entity_id
_entity_poly.type
_entity_poly.pdbx_seq_one_letter_code
_entity_poly.pdbx_strand_id
1 'polypeptide(L)'
;NSYDHVALESELQELRTLEGNPYRLLRLPMPDAIYDGEDRLPATYANFVILNGAVIVPTYNQPKNDAEALEQVQKAFPNYEIIGLDARTVIRQHGSLHCLTMQYPKDILTQRNQIY
;
A
#
# COMPACT_ATOMS: atom_id res chain seq x y z
N ASN A 1 -12.60 -10.92 -14.36
CA ASN A 1 -13.26 -11.90 -13.46
C ASN A 1 -13.92 -11.11 -12.34
N SER A 2 -15.21 -10.78 -12.46
CA SER A 2 -15.91 -9.91 -11.50
C SER A 2 -16.37 -10.64 -10.22
N TYR A 3 -16.31 -11.97 -10.20
CA TYR A 3 -16.78 -12.80 -9.09
C TYR A 3 -15.83 -12.83 -7.89
N ASP A 4 -14.51 -12.80 -8.11
CA ASP A 4 -13.52 -12.89 -7.03
C ASP A 4 -13.50 -11.65 -6.12
N HIS A 5 -13.72 -10.45 -6.68
CA HIS A 5 -13.72 -9.21 -5.91
C HIS A 5 -14.92 -9.10 -4.95
N VAL A 6 -16.08 -9.68 -5.34
CA VAL A 6 -17.32 -9.63 -4.54
C VAL A 6 -17.26 -10.61 -3.36
N ALA A 7 -16.65 -11.78 -3.57
CA ALA A 7 -16.45 -12.76 -2.50
C ALA A 7 -15.48 -12.22 -1.44
N LEU A 8 -14.33 -11.68 -1.86
CA LEU A 8 -13.35 -11.07 -0.96
C LEU A 8 -13.93 -9.87 -0.20
N GLU A 9 -14.73 -9.04 -0.87
CA GLU A 9 -15.38 -7.91 -0.19
C GLU A 9 -16.37 -8.37 0.88
N SER A 10 -17.16 -9.42 0.59
CA SER A 10 -18.10 -9.99 1.56
C SER A 10 -17.36 -10.54 2.79
N GLU A 11 -16.25 -11.26 2.59
CA GLU A 11 -15.42 -11.77 3.69
C GLU A 11 -14.85 -10.64 4.56
N LEU A 12 -14.34 -9.57 3.95
CA LEU A 12 -13.81 -8.41 4.68
C LEU A 12 -14.89 -7.68 5.50
N GLN A 13 -16.14 -7.68 5.02
CA GLN A 13 -17.28 -7.10 5.74
C GLN A 13 -17.71 -7.92 6.96
N GLU A 14 -17.36 -9.20 7.03
CA GLU A 14 -17.63 -10.06 8.18
C GLU A 14 -16.59 -9.94 9.29
N LEU A 15 -15.38 -9.45 8.96
CA LEU A 15 -14.32 -9.25 9.95
C LEU A 15 -14.72 -8.22 11.02
N ARG A 16 -14.31 -8.50 12.25
CA ARG A 16 -14.53 -7.64 13.42
C ARG A 16 -13.21 -7.36 14.12
N THR A 17 -13.12 -6.17 14.69
CA THR A 17 -12.08 -5.78 15.65
C THR A 17 -12.16 -6.64 16.91
N LEU A 18 -11.13 -6.59 17.76
CA LEU A 18 -11.14 -7.31 19.04
C LEU A 18 -12.30 -6.88 19.94
N GLU A 19 -12.76 -5.64 19.77
CA GLU A 19 -13.90 -5.03 20.46
C GLU A 19 -15.25 -5.37 19.82
N GLY A 20 -15.27 -6.17 18.74
CA GLY A 20 -16.50 -6.62 18.06
C GLY A 20 -17.08 -5.62 17.05
N ASN A 21 -16.42 -4.47 16.82
CA ASN A 21 -16.86 -3.49 15.83
C ASN A 21 -16.43 -3.90 14.40
N PRO A 22 -17.21 -3.58 13.35
CA PRO A 22 -16.80 -3.82 11.97
C PRO A 22 -15.60 -2.96 11.57
N TYR A 23 -14.73 -3.50 10.71
CA TYR A 23 -13.63 -2.71 10.14
C TYR A 23 -14.16 -1.65 9.17
N ARG A 24 -13.52 -0.48 9.15
CA ARG A 24 -13.77 0.55 8.14
C ARG A 24 -13.06 0.15 6.85
N LEU A 25 -13.82 -0.24 5.83
CA LEU A 25 -13.27 -0.60 4.52
C LEU A 25 -13.13 0.65 3.64
N LEU A 26 -11.90 0.93 3.21
CA LEU A 26 -11.59 1.97 2.23
C LEU A 26 -11.13 1.29 0.95
N ARG A 27 -11.87 1.50 -0.13
CA ARG A 27 -11.57 0.88 -1.42
C ARG A 27 -10.44 1.65 -2.10
N LEU A 28 -9.46 0.93 -2.64
CA LEU A 28 -8.43 1.49 -3.50
C LEU A 28 -8.75 1.15 -4.97
N PRO A 29 -8.45 2.05 -5.92
CA PRO A 29 -8.60 1.74 -7.34
C PRO A 29 -7.61 0.63 -7.73
N MET A 30 -7.96 -0.13 -8.77
CA MET A 30 -7.00 -1.05 -9.39
C MET A 30 -6.26 -0.28 -10.50
N PRO A 31 -4.92 -0.33 -10.55
CA PRO A 31 -4.20 0.24 -11.69
C PRO A 31 -4.61 -0.44 -13.01
N ASP A 32 -4.62 0.32 -14.09
CA ASP A 32 -4.69 -0.22 -15.45
C ASP A 32 -3.49 -1.16 -15.66
N ALA A 33 -3.67 -2.17 -16.51
CA ALA A 33 -2.63 -3.17 -16.76
C ALA A 33 -1.36 -2.53 -17.34
N ILE A 34 -0.22 -2.85 -16.73
CA ILE A 34 1.11 -2.41 -17.16
C ILE A 34 1.89 -3.64 -17.61
N TYR A 35 2.60 -3.53 -18.73
CA TYR A 35 3.34 -4.64 -19.33
C TYR A 35 4.82 -4.28 -19.48
N ASP A 36 5.68 -5.30 -19.33
CA ASP A 36 7.08 -5.25 -19.76
C ASP A 36 7.34 -6.38 -20.76
N GLY A 37 7.44 -6.04 -22.05
CA GLY A 37 7.36 -7.03 -23.11
C GLY A 37 6.00 -7.73 -23.12
N GLU A 38 6.01 -9.06 -23.02
CA GLU A 38 4.80 -9.90 -22.97
C GLU A 38 4.29 -10.11 -21.53
N ASP A 39 5.07 -9.72 -20.52
CA ASP A 39 4.76 -10.00 -19.12
C ASP A 39 3.93 -8.88 -18.48
N ARG A 40 2.81 -9.25 -17.83
CA ARG A 40 1.98 -8.30 -17.07
C ARG A 40 2.59 -8.05 -15.69
N LEU A 41 2.90 -6.78 -15.40
CA LEU A 41 3.48 -6.38 -14.12
C LEU A 41 2.43 -6.32 -13.00
N PRO A 42 2.77 -6.74 -11.77
CA PRO A 42 1.85 -6.77 -10.63
C PRO A 42 1.72 -5.39 -9.95
N ALA A 43 1.27 -4.37 -10.69
CA ALA A 43 1.06 -3.03 -10.15
C ALA A 43 -0.12 -3.00 -9.16
N THR A 44 0.10 -2.40 -7.99
CA THR A 44 -0.95 -2.19 -6.97
C THR A 44 -0.67 -0.96 -6.11
N TYR A 45 -1.70 -0.18 -5.78
CA TYR A 45 -1.60 0.95 -4.85
C TYR A 45 -1.55 0.52 -3.39
N ALA A 46 -1.93 -0.73 -3.08
CA ALA A 46 -1.95 -1.25 -1.72
C ALA A 46 -0.55 -1.49 -1.14
N ASN A 47 0.49 -1.46 -1.98
CA ASN A 47 1.89 -1.64 -1.57
C ASN A 47 2.53 -0.31 -1.14
N PHE A 48 1.84 0.45 -0.29
CA PHE A 48 2.36 1.69 0.27
C PHE A 48 3.23 1.43 1.51
N VAL A 49 4.14 2.35 1.82
CA VAL A 49 5.03 2.28 2.98
C VAL A 49 4.70 3.39 3.96
N ILE A 50 4.43 3.03 5.21
CA ILE A 50 4.15 3.98 6.29
C ILE A 50 5.47 4.36 6.96
N LEU A 51 5.77 5.66 7.03
CA LEU A 51 6.92 6.24 7.72
C LEU A 51 6.44 7.07 8.91
N ASN A 52 7.37 7.57 9.73
CA ASN A 52 7.03 8.47 10.83
C ASN A 52 6.46 9.80 10.27
N GLY A 53 5.14 9.91 10.25
CA GLY A 53 4.42 11.12 9.80
C GLY A 53 4.18 11.22 8.29
N ALA A 54 4.56 10.21 7.49
CA ALA A 54 4.31 10.20 6.05
C ALA A 54 3.94 8.80 5.53
N VAL A 55 3.26 8.71 4.40
CA VAL A 55 2.97 7.46 3.69
C VAL A 55 3.40 7.60 2.24
N ILE A 56 4.30 6.73 1.79
CA ILE A 56 4.75 6.67 0.40
C ILE A 56 3.82 5.72 -0.36
N VAL A 57 3.11 6.25 -1.34
CA VAL A 57 2.18 5.49 -2.20
C VAL A 57 2.79 5.33 -3.59
N PRO A 58 2.87 4.10 -4.14
CA PRO A 58 3.37 3.91 -5.50
C PRO A 58 2.40 4.52 -6.52
N THR A 59 2.93 5.20 -7.53
CA THR A 59 2.15 5.73 -8.67
C THR A 59 2.65 5.11 -9.98
N TYR A 60 1.77 5.08 -10.97
CA TYR A 60 1.97 4.31 -12.19
C TYR A 60 1.79 5.11 -13.49
N ASN A 61 1.83 6.45 -13.39
CA ASN A 61 1.57 7.36 -14.49
C ASN A 61 0.17 7.16 -15.09
N GLN A 62 -0.80 6.98 -14.19
CA GLN A 62 -2.23 6.87 -14.47
C GLN A 62 -2.93 7.96 -13.66
N PRO A 63 -2.94 9.22 -14.13
CA PRO A 63 -3.25 10.39 -13.30
C PRO A 63 -4.57 10.29 -12.53
N LYS A 64 -5.60 9.67 -13.14
CA LYS A 64 -6.90 9.45 -12.50
C LYS A 64 -6.80 8.46 -11.34
N ASN A 65 -6.24 7.27 -11.59
CA ASN A 65 -6.14 6.20 -10.61
C ASN A 65 -5.11 6.53 -9.52
N ASP A 66 -4.01 7.19 -9.88
CA ASP A 66 -2.99 7.67 -8.95
C ASP A 66 -3.59 8.69 -7.97
N ALA A 67 -4.35 9.67 -8.47
CA ALA A 67 -5.00 10.67 -7.64
C ALA A 67 -6.05 10.05 -6.70
N GLU A 68 -6.89 9.15 -7.22
CA GLU A 68 -7.90 8.46 -6.42
C GLU A 68 -7.26 7.61 -5.32
N ALA A 69 -6.17 6.89 -5.62
CA ALA A 69 -5.44 6.11 -4.63
C ALA A 69 -4.87 7.00 -3.51
N LEU A 70 -4.20 8.11 -3.87
CA LEU A 70 -3.66 9.06 -2.90
C LEU A 70 -4.75 9.63 -1.98
N GLU A 71 -5.91 9.98 -2.54
CA GLU A 71 -7.06 10.48 -1.76
C GLU A 71 -7.59 9.45 -0.76
N GLN A 72 -7.71 8.19 -1.17
CA GLN A 72 -8.18 7.11 -0.30
C GLN A 72 -7.18 6.81 0.82
N VAL A 73 -5.87 6.82 0.53
CA VAL A 73 -4.83 6.67 1.55
C VAL A 73 -4.84 7.85 2.51
N GLN A 74 -5.05 9.09 2.04
CA GLN A 74 -5.19 10.25 2.92
C GLN A 74 -6.36 10.11 3.91
N LYS A 75 -7.49 9.52 3.48
CA LYS A 75 -8.65 9.23 4.35
C LYS A 75 -8.35 8.18 5.43
N ALA A 76 -7.39 7.29 5.16
CA ALA A 76 -6.92 6.27 6.10
C ALA A 76 -5.91 6.87 7.11
N PHE A 77 -5.06 7.80 6.67
CA PHE A 77 -4.00 8.42 7.46
C PHE A 77 -4.13 9.95 7.48
N PRO A 78 -5.16 10.52 8.14
CA PRO A 78 -5.48 11.96 8.06
C PRO A 78 -4.38 12.89 8.59
N ASN A 79 -3.50 12.38 9.45
CA ASN A 79 -2.41 13.15 10.08
C ASN A 79 -1.03 12.87 9.44
N TYR A 80 -0.99 12.17 8.30
CA TYR A 80 0.25 11.83 7.61
C TYR A 80 0.34 12.60 6.29
N GLU A 81 1.56 12.96 5.90
CA GLU A 81 1.88 13.46 4.57
C GLU A 81 1.83 12.30 3.56
N ILE A 82 0.98 12.38 2.55
CA ILE A 82 0.87 11.35 1.52
C ILE A 82 1.73 11.73 0.32
N ILE A 83 2.73 10.91 0.00
CA ILE A 83 3.73 11.18 -1.03
C ILE A 83 3.58 10.13 -2.14
N GLY A 84 3.26 10.57 -3.36
CA GLY A 84 3.24 9.72 -4.54
C GLY A 84 4.64 9.52 -5.13
N LEU A 85 5.04 8.27 -5.35
CA LEU A 85 6.34 7.91 -5.94
C LEU A 85 6.16 7.06 -7.19
N ASP A 86 6.73 7.48 -8.33
CA ASP A 86 6.68 6.70 -9.57
C ASP A 86 7.39 5.35 -9.39
N ALA A 87 6.59 4.29 -9.31
CA ALA A 87 7.05 2.93 -9.05
C ALA A 87 7.24 2.12 -10.33
N ARG A 88 7.05 2.70 -11.53
CA ARG A 88 7.18 1.98 -12.82
C ARG A 88 8.57 1.36 -13.00
N THR A 89 9.61 2.01 -12.48
CA THR A 89 10.99 1.49 -12.51
C THR A 89 11.19 0.33 -11.52
N VAL A 90 10.49 0.35 -10.39
CA VAL A 90 10.57 -0.67 -9.33
C VAL A 90 9.86 -1.96 -9.78
N ILE A 91 8.66 -1.84 -10.33
CA ILE A 91 7.88 -3.02 -10.78
C ILE A 91 8.52 -3.76 -11.97
N ARG A 92 9.34 -3.08 -12.80
CA ARG A 92 10.11 -3.70 -13.90
C ARG A 92 11.17 -4.68 -13.40
N GLN A 93 11.62 -4.55 -12.15
CA GLN A 93 12.59 -5.47 -11.55
C GLN A 93 11.93 -6.70 -10.90
N HIS A 94 10.63 -6.95 -11.15
CA HIS A 94 9.85 -8.04 -10.51
C HIS A 94 9.83 -7.99 -8.97
N GLY A 95 10.28 -6.88 -8.37
CA GLY A 95 10.27 -6.61 -6.94
C GLY A 95 9.33 -5.46 -6.61
N SER A 96 8.71 -5.49 -5.43
CA SER A 96 7.85 -4.41 -4.95
C SER A 96 8.54 -3.60 -3.85
N LEU A 97 8.15 -2.34 -3.64
CA LEU A 97 8.78 -1.43 -2.65
C LEU A 97 8.79 -2.01 -1.22
N HIS A 98 7.70 -2.64 -0.78
CA HIS A 98 7.63 -3.31 0.52
C HIS A 98 8.64 -4.46 0.68
N CYS A 99 9.06 -5.10 -0.42
CA CYS A 99 10.06 -6.17 -0.39
C CYS A 99 11.49 -5.65 -0.17
N LEU A 100 11.70 -4.33 -0.32
CA LEU A 100 13.00 -3.67 -0.18
C LEU A 100 13.13 -2.87 1.12
N THR A 101 12.09 -2.81 1.95
CA THR A 101 12.05 -2.01 3.17
C THR A 101 11.80 -2.87 4.41
N MET A 102 12.57 -2.67 5.47
CA MET A 102 12.33 -3.27 6.79
C MET A 102 12.14 -2.15 7.81
N GLN A 103 10.96 -2.10 8.45
CA GLN A 103 10.67 -1.11 9.48
C GLN A 103 11.24 -1.57 10.83
N TYR A 104 12.01 -0.68 11.47
CA TYR A 104 12.44 -0.87 12.86
C TYR A 104 11.70 0.12 13.76
N PRO A 105 10.99 -0.37 14.80
CA PRO A 105 10.47 0.49 15.86
C PRO A 105 11.60 1.32 16.49
N LYS A 106 11.27 2.55 16.89
CA LYS A 106 12.23 3.59 17.33
C LYS A 106 13.22 3.13 18.40
N ASP A 107 12.85 2.18 19.25
CA ASP A 107 13.67 1.74 20.38
C ASP A 107 14.53 0.49 20.11
N ILE A 108 14.46 -0.12 18.91
CA ILE A 108 15.25 -1.32 18.61
C ILE A 108 16.74 -1.00 18.38
N LEU A 109 17.08 0.15 17.80
CA LEU A 109 18.48 0.49 17.49
C LEU A 109 19.25 1.02 18.71
N THR A 110 18.55 1.55 19.72
CA THR A 110 19.18 2.16 20.91
C THR A 110 19.64 1.11 21.94
N GLN A 111 19.06 -0.10 21.94
CA GLN A 111 19.42 -1.16 22.88
C GLN A 111 20.77 -1.85 22.56
N ARG A 112 21.35 -1.62 21.37
CA ARG A 112 22.63 -2.26 20.98
C ARG A 112 23.89 -1.58 21.54
N ASN A 113 23.77 -0.38 22.13
CA ASN A 113 24.92 0.35 22.70
C ASN A 113 25.10 0.16 24.22
N GLN A 114 24.48 -0.86 24.82
CA GLN A 114 24.64 -1.18 26.25
C GLN A 114 25.37 -2.51 26.53
N ILE A 115 25.95 -3.15 25.51
CA ILE A 115 26.70 -4.39 25.69
C ILE A 115 28.00 -4.32 24.88
N TYR A 116 28.91 -3.42 25.24
CA TYR A 116 30.37 -3.54 25.06
C TYR A 116 31.07 -2.62 26.07
#